data_AF-A0A7Z9M7T7-F1
#
_entry.id   AF-A0A7Z9M7T7-F1
#
_cell.length_a   1.000
_cell.length_b   1.000
_cell.length_c   1.000
_cell.angle_alpha   90.00
_cell.angle_beta   90.00
_cell.angle_gamma   90.00
#
_symmetry.space_group_name_H-M   'P 1'
#
loop_
_entity.id
_entity.type
_entity.pdbx_description
1 polymer ?
#
loop_
_entity_poly.entity_id
_entity_poly.type
_entity_poly.pdbx_seq_one_letter_code
_entity_poly.pdbx_strand_id
1 'polypeptide(L)' 'MLEKLAIKQGYAVAIGHPRATTISALSQWLPVIAEKGLNLVPISVIMAKRIGIPRNLIKLSAK' A
#
# COMPACT_ATOMS: atom_id res chain seq x y z
N MET A 1 -13.90 3.90 -0.65
CA MET A 1 -13.53 4.34 0.72
C MET A 1 -12.02 4.39 0.91
N LEU A 2 -11.29 3.31 0.57
CA LEU A 2 -9.83 3.23 0.70
C LEU A 2 -9.07 4.26 -0.17
N GLU A 3 -9.38 4.35 -1.46
CA GLU A 3 -8.75 5.31 -2.38
C GLU A 3 -8.94 6.76 -1.92
N LYS A 4 -10.17 7.13 -1.53
CA LYS A 4 -10.49 8.46 -0.99
C LYS A 4 -9.68 8.78 0.26
N LEU A 5 -9.47 7.79 1.14
CA LEU A 5 -8.64 7.96 2.33
C LEU A 5 -7.18 8.23 1.95
N ALA A 6 -6.65 7.45 1.00
CA ALA A 6 -5.28 7.63 0.50
C ALA A 6 -5.06 9.03 -0.08
N ILE A 7 -6.02 9.53 -0.87
CA ILE A 7 -5.97 10.88 -1.43
C ILE A 7 -6.01 11.95 -0.32
N LYS A 8 -6.89 11.78 0.68
CA LYS A 8 -7.07 12.76 1.75
C LYS A 8 -5.87 12.86 2.71
N GLN A 9 -5.27 11.74 3.10
CA GLN A 9 -4.22 11.70 4.13
C GLN A 9 -2.81 11.41 3.57
N GLY A 10 -2.71 11.15 2.27
CA GLY A 10 -1.45 10.84 1.56
C GLY A 10 -1.03 9.37 1.59
N TYR A 11 -1.77 8.48 2.27
CA TYR A 11 -1.57 7.02 2.24
C TYR A 11 -2.80 6.28 2.78
N ALA A 12 -3.00 5.01 2.45
CA ALA A 12 -3.97 4.18 3.16
C ALA A 12 -3.46 2.73 3.24
N VAL A 13 -3.91 2.01 4.26
CA VAL A 13 -3.57 0.60 4.47
C VAL A 13 -4.86 -0.17 4.67
N ALA A 14 -5.07 -1.21 3.87
CA ALA A 14 -6.13 -2.18 4.05
C ALA A 14 -5.54 -3.52 4.50
N ILE A 15 -6.26 -4.25 5.34
CA ILE A 15 -5.88 -5.58 5.81
C ILE A 15 -7.00 -6.54 5.40
N GLY A 16 -6.63 -7.67 4.81
CA GLY A 16 -7.57 -8.70 4.37
C GLY A 16 -6.99 -10.09 4.57
N HIS A 17 -7.87 -11.06 4.81
CA HIS A 17 -7.49 -12.47 4.87
C HIS A 17 -7.47 -13.05 3.45
N PRO A 18 -6.61 -14.05 3.16
CA PRO A 18 -6.48 -14.67 1.83
C PRO A 18 -7.64 -15.63 1.53
N ARG A 19 -8.87 -15.12 1.53
CA ARG A 19 -10.06 -15.81 1.07
C ARG A 19 -10.24 -15.58 -0.42
N ALA A 20 -10.94 -16.50 -1.10
CA ALA A 20 -11.18 -16.40 -2.55
C ALA A 20 -11.79 -15.05 -2.95
N THR A 21 -12.72 -14.52 -2.14
CA THR A 21 -13.34 -13.21 -2.37
C THR A 21 -12.34 -12.06 -2.31
N THR A 22 -11.44 -12.05 -1.32
CA THR A 22 -10.37 -11.06 -1.20
C THR A 22 -9.42 -11.12 -2.38
N ILE A 23 -8.98 -12.33 -2.75
CA ILE A 23 -8.04 -12.53 -3.86
C ILE A 23 -8.65 -12.06 -5.18
N SER A 24 -9.92 -12.41 -5.44
CA SER A 24 -10.64 -11.99 -6.65
C SER A 24 -10.76 -10.47 -6.72
N ALA A 25 -11.21 -9.82 -5.64
CA ALA A 25 -11.32 -8.37 -5.58
C ALA A 25 -9.97 -7.66 -5.78
N LEU A 26 -8.90 -8.15 -5.15
CA LEU A 26 -7.55 -7.61 -5.33
C LEU A 26 -7.03 -7.82 -6.75
N SER A 27 -7.29 -8.96 -7.38
CA SER A 27 -6.84 -9.27 -8.74
C SER A 27 -7.44 -8.31 -9.77
N GLN A 28 -8.68 -7.89 -9.56
CA GLN A 28 -9.35 -6.90 -10.42
C GLN A 28 -8.89 -5.47 -10.12
N TRP A 29 -8.65 -5.15 -8.85
CA TRP A 29 -8.39 -3.79 -8.41
C TRP A 29 -6.93 -3.37 -8.58
N LEU A 30 -5.96 -4.23 -8.21
CA LEU A 30 -4.53 -3.92 -8.21
C LEU A 30 -3.97 -3.43 -9.57
N PRO A 31 -4.36 -3.99 -10.74
CA PRO A 31 -3.83 -3.54 -12.02
C PRO A 31 -4.19 -2.09 -12.36
N VAL A 32 -5.33 -1.58 -11.90
CA VAL A 32 -5.87 -0.26 -12.30
C VAL A 32 -5.60 0.85 -11.27
N ILE A 33 -4.96 0.56 -10.14
CA ILE A 33 -4.74 1.57 -9.08
C ILE A 33 -3.79 2.68 -9.52
N ALA A 34 -2.83 2.37 -10.41
CA ALA A 34 -1.87 3.34 -10.91
C ALA A 34 -2.56 4.42 -11.74
N GLU A 35 -3.52 4.03 -12.58
CA GLU A 35 -4.36 4.95 -13.37
C GLU A 35 -5.21 5.86 -12.48
N LYS A 36 -5.52 5.41 -11.27
CA LYS A 36 -6.22 6.20 -10.24
C LYS A 36 -5.30 7.14 -9.46
N GLY A 37 -4.04 7.26 -9.86
CA GLY A 37 -3.05 8.14 -9.22
C GLY A 37 -2.53 7.62 -7.88
N LEU A 38 -2.61 6.31 -7.64
CA LEU A 38 -2.17 5.67 -6.39
C LEU A 38 -0.99 4.74 -6.65
N ASN A 39 0.04 4.84 -5.79
CA ASN A 39 1.20 3.95 -5.81
C ASN A 39 1.04 2.86 -4.75
N LEU A 40 1.16 1.59 -5.16
CA LEU A 40 1.30 0.48 -4.24
C LEU A 40 2.75 0.38 -3.75
N VAL A 41 2.91 0.33 -2.43
CA VAL A 41 4.22 0.23 -1.78
C VAL A 41 4.18 -0.81 -0.66
N PRO A 42 5.31 -1.44 -0.34
CA PRO A 42 5.43 -2.23 0.89
C PRO A 42 5.12 -1.38 2.13
N ILE A 43 4.52 -1.99 3.15
CA ILE A 43 4.12 -1.29 4.39
C ILE A 43 5.31 -0.60 5.08
N SER A 44 6.52 -1.13 4.92
CA SER A 44 7.76 -0.55 5.46
C SER A 44 8.00 0.89 4.99
N VAL A 45 7.59 1.25 3.76
CA VAL A 45 7.70 2.62 3.24
C VAL A 45 6.84 3.59 4.05
N ILE A 46 5.62 3.18 4.39
CA ILE A 46 4.70 3.99 5.20
C ILE A 46 5.20 4.07 6.65
N MET A 47 5.64 2.94 7.21
CA MET A 47 6.15 2.90 8.58
C MET A 47 7.40 3.74 8.77
N ALA A 48 8.31 3.78 7.80
CA ALA A 48 9.48 4.62 7.87
C ALA A 48 9.12 6.12 7.91
N LYS A 49 8.12 6.54 7.12
CA LYS A 49 7.60 7.91 7.18
C LYS A 49 6.97 8.22 8.55
N ARG A 50 6.31 7.25 9.18
CA ARG A 50 5.58 7.44 10.45
C ARG A 50 6.48 7.40 11.69
N ILE A 51 7.45 6.50 11.72
CA ILE A 51 8.35 6.26 12.87
C ILE A 51 9.63 7.12 12.76
N GLY A 52 9.91 7.72 11.60
CA GLY A 52 11.16 8.45 11.37
C GLY A 52 12.36 7.53 11.11
N ILE A 53 12.12 6.30 10.64
CA ILE A 53 13.18 5.35 10.33
C ILE A 53 13.97 5.85 9.12
N PRO A 54 15.29 5.99 9.22
CA PRO A 54 16.09 6.51 8.12
C PRO A 54 16.01 5.59 6.89
N ARG A 55 15.92 6.23 5.72
CA ARG A 55 15.59 5.59 4.43
C ARG A 55 16.61 4.52 4.00
N ASN A 56 17.81 4.54 4.57
CA ASN A 56 18.87 3.54 4.37
C ASN A 56 18.50 2.15 4.91
N LEU A 57 17.69 2.07 5.97
CA LEU A 57 17.23 0.78 6.54
C LEU A 57 16.15 0.10 5.69
N ILE A 58 15.42 0.86 4.87
CA ILE A 58 14.37 0.33 3.97
C ILE A 58 14.99 -0.44 2.79
N LYS A 59 16.17 -0.01 2.31
CA LYS A 59 16.86 -0.66 1.17
C LYS A 59 17.43 -2.05 1.49
N LEU A 60 17.61 -2.39 2.77
CA LEU A 60 18.14 -3.69 3.21
C LEU A 60 17.14 -4.84 3.07
N SER A 61 15.83 -4.55 3.00
CA SER A 61 14.78 -5.58 2.91
C SER A 61 14.34 -5.90 1.48
N ALA A 62 14.91 -5.24 0.47
CA ALA A 62 14.53 -5.40 -0.95
C ALA A 62 15.55 -6.23 -1.74
N LYS A 63 16.27 -7.14 -1.08
CA LYS A 63 17.17 -8.10 -1.71
C LYS A 63 16.52 -9.48 -1.78
#